data_AF-A0A7D9LCS2-F1
#
_entry.id   AF-A0A7D9LCS2-F1
#
_cell.length_a   1.000
_cell.length_b   1.000
_cell.length_c   1.000
_cell.angle_alpha   90.00
_cell.angle_beta   90.00
_cell.angle_gamma   90.00
#
_symmetry.space_group_name_H-M   'P 1'
#
loop_
_entity.id
_entity.type
_entity.pdbx_description
1 polymer ?
#
loop_
_entity_poly.entity_id
_entity_poly.type
_entity_poly.pdbx_seq_one_letter_code
_entity_poly.pdbx_strand_id
1 'polypeptide(L)'
;MLVPAAELTSLIFQREKIDVVEAVRAVKKFFRIMNKLSESSEVVFTTGRVSNFFSNLTNQEEQFIYKDVNLSHIKQAKNSLKSANDDILSTIIECFKGRFDDITNTDNLFNALVKILDTEVYPEQGLDDIYGEDEVKLVIDRFCDLLSANGCDVMKIECEWDELKQLVVTTGLKTMRYVDVWAKYFSSSKKESLSNILHVAEILLIVPISNATLERMFSTMNRIHSDWRNCLGEKRVENLLRIWEEGPAPEKFDAQPVLARWTEKCATQRRPNVRPSGPRASGSKTKRKLPESQVAETVKKLLEDSESDTTELDVDMSSDKTDTEFESDCDLVDVSSDSDEFEN
;
A
#
# COMPACT_ATOMS: atom_id res chain seq x y z
N MET A 1 17.05 19.23 3.85
CA MET A 1 15.80 19.47 3.09
C MET A 1 15.12 18.19 2.62
N LEU A 2 15.87 17.15 2.21
CA LEU A 2 15.32 15.80 2.01
C LEU A 2 14.82 15.16 3.31
N VAL A 3 15.53 15.39 4.43
CA VAL A 3 15.20 14.81 5.74
C VAL A 3 13.76 15.12 6.19
N PRO A 4 13.27 16.38 6.22
CA PRO A 4 11.90 16.64 6.64
C PRO A 4 10.84 15.97 5.77
N ALA A 5 11.04 15.87 4.44
CA ALA A 5 10.04 15.31 3.54
C ALA A 5 9.94 13.78 3.69
N ALA A 6 11.08 13.09 3.79
CA ALA A 6 11.14 11.65 4.00
C ALA A 6 10.74 11.27 5.44
N GLU A 7 11.09 12.08 6.43
CA GLU A 7 10.71 11.89 7.82
C GLU A 7 9.20 12.03 8.01
N LEU A 8 8.55 13.00 7.33
CA LEU A 8 7.10 13.17 7.36
C LEU A 8 6.35 11.92 6.88
N THR A 9 6.74 11.34 5.74
CA THR A 9 6.09 10.13 5.22
C THR A 9 6.45 8.91 6.07
N SER A 10 7.73 8.74 6.43
CA SER A 10 8.20 7.63 7.25
C SER A 10 7.51 7.57 8.60
N LEU A 11 7.38 8.70 9.31
CA LEU A 11 6.75 8.74 10.63
C LEU A 11 5.28 8.34 10.57
N ILE A 12 4.54 8.74 9.52
CA ILE A 12 3.11 8.45 9.40
C ILE A 12 2.86 6.96 9.14
N PHE A 13 3.63 6.34 8.24
CA PHE A 13 3.50 4.91 7.95
C PHE A 13 4.09 3.99 9.02
N GLN A 14 4.86 4.53 9.97
CA GLN A 14 5.37 3.79 11.13
C GLN A 14 4.43 3.83 12.35
N ARG A 15 3.36 4.62 12.30
CA ARG A 15 2.39 4.69 13.41
C ARG A 15 1.68 3.36 13.56
N GLU A 16 1.32 3.06 14.81
CA GLU A 16 0.55 1.86 15.13
C GLU A 16 -0.83 1.85 14.45
N LYS A 17 -1.47 3.03 14.41
CA LYS A 17 -2.70 3.29 13.66
C LYS A 17 -2.40 4.36 12.62
N ILE A 18 -2.58 3.99 11.35
CA ILE A 18 -2.34 4.89 10.23
C ILE A 18 -3.66 5.55 9.88
N ASP A 19 -3.66 6.88 9.97
CA ASP A 19 -4.77 7.72 9.53
C ASP A 19 -4.70 7.90 8.02
N VAL A 20 -5.81 7.57 7.33
CA VAL A 20 -5.80 7.53 5.87
C VAL A 20 -5.68 8.89 5.22
N VAL A 21 -6.41 9.87 5.75
CA VAL A 21 -6.39 11.21 5.20
C VAL A 21 -5.00 11.83 5.43
N GLU A 22 -4.42 11.65 6.61
CA GLU A 22 -3.05 12.11 6.90
C GLU A 22 -2.00 11.43 6.01
N ALA A 23 -2.09 10.12 5.80
CA ALA A 23 -1.15 9.37 4.97
C ALA A 23 -1.15 9.87 3.52
N VAL A 24 -2.32 10.01 2.90
CA VAL A 24 -2.43 10.50 1.52
C VAL A 24 -2.01 11.97 1.42
N ARG A 25 -2.39 12.82 2.39
CA ARG A 25 -1.93 14.22 2.44
C ARG A 25 -0.40 14.31 2.53
N ALA A 26 0.24 13.43 3.30
CA ALA A 26 1.69 13.40 3.44
C ALA A 26 2.39 12.98 2.15
N VAL A 27 1.86 11.97 1.45
CA VAL A 27 2.37 11.54 0.14
C VAL A 27 2.22 12.68 -0.89
N LYS A 28 1.03 13.31 -0.99
CA LYS A 28 0.81 14.46 -1.88
C LYS A 28 1.76 15.63 -1.54
N LYS A 29 1.96 15.91 -0.25
CA LYS A 29 2.89 16.94 0.22
C LYS A 29 4.34 16.62 -0.12
N PHE A 30 4.75 15.35 -0.03
CA PHE A 30 6.08 14.90 -0.42
C PHE A 30 6.35 15.19 -1.90
N PHE A 31 5.47 14.76 -2.80
CA PHE A 31 5.64 15.02 -4.23
C PHE A 31 5.69 16.52 -4.55
N ARG A 32 4.83 17.33 -3.90
CA ARG A 32 4.88 18.78 -4.06
C ARG A 32 6.21 19.40 -3.62
N ILE A 33 6.80 18.93 -2.52
CA ILE A 33 8.10 19.42 -2.05
C ILE A 33 9.21 18.97 -3.00
N MET A 34 9.20 17.71 -3.43
CA MET A 34 10.22 17.15 -4.31
C MET A 34 10.23 17.82 -5.69
N ASN A 35 9.05 18.05 -6.29
CA ASN A 35 8.94 18.75 -7.57
C ASN A 35 9.42 20.21 -7.46
N LYS A 36 9.10 20.90 -6.36
CA LYS A 36 9.64 22.25 -6.12
C LYS A 36 11.17 22.25 -5.98
N LEU A 37 11.74 21.20 -5.36
CA LEU A 37 13.19 21.05 -5.24
C LEU A 37 13.85 20.74 -6.58
N SER A 38 13.21 19.95 -7.46
CA SER A 38 13.74 19.70 -8.81
C SER A 38 13.65 20.93 -9.70
N GLU A 39 12.59 21.74 -9.58
CA GLU A 39 12.47 23.03 -10.29
C GLU A 39 13.51 24.04 -9.81
N SER A 40 13.85 24.01 -8.51
CA SER A 40 14.77 24.94 -7.88
C SER A 40 16.20 24.39 -7.84
N SER A 41 16.76 24.07 -9.01
CA SER A 41 18.08 23.40 -9.15
C SER A 41 19.25 24.10 -8.43
N GLU A 42 19.14 25.39 -8.10
CA GLU A 42 20.20 26.15 -7.41
C GLU A 42 20.21 25.96 -5.88
N VAL A 43 19.16 25.36 -5.34
CA VAL A 43 18.97 25.19 -3.88
C VAL A 43 20.07 24.32 -3.26
N VAL A 44 20.73 23.45 -4.03
CA VAL A 44 21.87 22.68 -3.53
C VAL A 44 23.02 23.60 -3.09
N PHE A 45 23.20 24.74 -3.75
CA PHE A 45 24.29 25.68 -3.46
C PHE A 45 24.01 26.55 -2.24
N THR A 46 22.76 26.66 -1.81
CA THR A 46 22.36 27.49 -0.66
C THR A 46 22.30 26.70 0.65
N THR A 47 22.78 25.44 0.67
CA THR A 47 22.62 24.56 1.83
C THR A 47 23.93 24.19 2.52
N GLY A 48 23.92 24.32 3.86
CA GLY A 48 24.90 23.73 4.77
C GLY A 48 26.36 23.95 4.37
N ARG A 49 27.11 22.85 4.23
CA ARG A 49 28.54 22.87 3.90
C ARG A 49 28.83 23.44 2.51
N VAL A 50 27.92 23.26 1.56
CA VAL A 50 28.07 23.75 0.18
C VAL A 50 27.95 25.27 0.17
N SER A 51 26.96 25.83 0.89
CA SER A 51 26.85 27.28 1.07
C SER A 51 28.07 27.89 1.78
N ASN A 52 28.56 27.24 2.84
CA ASN A 52 29.78 27.68 3.52
C ASN A 52 31.02 27.63 2.62
N PHE A 53 31.08 26.67 1.69
CA PHE A 53 32.17 26.60 0.72
C PHE A 53 32.09 27.74 -0.30
N PHE A 54 30.93 27.98 -0.89
CA PHE A 54 30.74 29.05 -1.89
C PHE A 54 30.84 30.46 -1.31
N SER A 55 30.48 30.67 -0.04
CA SER A 55 30.64 31.98 0.63
C SER A 55 32.10 32.33 0.95
N ASN A 56 32.96 31.32 1.15
CA ASN A 56 34.39 31.50 1.37
C ASN A 56 35.21 31.48 0.07
N LEU A 57 34.53 31.51 -1.08
CA LEU A 57 35.13 31.47 -2.38
C LEU A 57 35.34 32.90 -2.89
N THR A 58 36.59 33.31 -3.05
CA THR A 58 36.89 34.64 -3.60
C THR A 58 37.05 34.53 -5.10
N ASN A 59 36.35 35.39 -5.84
CA ASN A 59 36.44 35.46 -7.30
C ASN A 59 37.31 36.68 -7.66
N GLN A 60 38.55 36.44 -8.07
CA GLN A 60 39.45 37.48 -8.57
C GLN A 60 39.88 37.09 -9.98
N GLU A 61 39.58 37.94 -10.97
CA GLU A 61 40.07 37.79 -12.36
C GLU A 61 39.81 36.38 -12.97
N GLU A 62 38.59 35.85 -12.82
CA GLU A 62 38.18 34.49 -13.25
C GLU A 62 38.90 33.31 -12.58
N GLN A 63 39.77 33.58 -11.60
CA GLN A 63 40.36 32.56 -10.73
C GLN A 63 39.54 32.44 -9.44
N PHE A 64 39.15 31.21 -9.15
CA PHE A 64 38.40 30.89 -7.95
C PHE A 64 39.38 30.44 -6.87
N ILE A 65 39.52 31.24 -5.82
CA ILE A 65 40.45 30.97 -4.72
C ILE A 65 39.66 30.56 -3.48
N TYR A 66 40.03 29.43 -2.89
CA TYR A 66 39.51 28.97 -1.60
C TYR A 66 40.67 28.72 -0.64
N LYS A 67 40.75 29.48 0.46
CA LYS A 67 41.83 29.38 1.46
C LYS A 67 43.23 29.36 0.83
N ASP A 68 43.52 30.36 0.00
CA ASP A 68 44.80 30.53 -0.71
C ASP A 68 45.14 29.45 -1.74
N VAL A 69 44.19 28.56 -2.09
CA VAL A 69 44.34 27.54 -3.13
C VAL A 69 43.48 27.90 -4.34
N ASN A 70 44.09 27.90 -5.53
CA ASN A 70 43.39 28.14 -6.80
C ASN A 70 42.67 26.86 -7.26
N LEU A 71 41.37 27.00 -7.60
CA LEU A 71 40.51 25.93 -8.07
C LEU A 71 40.20 26.10 -9.55
N SER A 72 40.94 25.38 -10.40
CA SER A 72 40.81 25.42 -11.86
C SER A 72 39.51 24.82 -12.41
N HIS A 73 38.91 23.84 -11.71
CA HIS A 73 37.78 23.05 -12.22
C HIS A 73 36.44 23.36 -11.57
N ILE A 74 36.29 24.50 -10.89
CA ILE A 74 35.09 24.73 -10.10
C ILE A 74 33.80 24.88 -10.93
N LYS A 75 33.88 25.44 -12.15
CA LYS A 75 32.73 25.52 -13.07
C LYS A 75 32.24 24.11 -13.43
N GLN A 76 33.17 23.19 -13.72
CA GLN A 76 32.87 21.79 -14.00
C GLN A 76 32.32 21.08 -12.75
N ALA A 77 32.95 21.29 -11.58
CA ALA A 77 32.48 20.71 -10.32
C ALA A 77 31.08 21.20 -9.93
N LYS A 78 30.77 22.49 -10.18
CA LYS A 78 29.43 23.07 -9.97
C LYS A 78 28.39 22.38 -10.85
N ASN A 79 28.71 22.18 -12.14
CA ASN A 79 27.82 21.48 -13.07
C ASN A 79 27.64 19.99 -12.71
N SER A 80 28.72 19.30 -12.35
CA SER A 80 28.67 17.90 -11.89
C SER A 80 27.86 17.74 -10.60
N LEU A 81 27.99 18.67 -9.64
CA LEU A 81 27.20 18.64 -8.41
C LEU A 81 25.72 18.89 -8.69
N LYS A 82 25.40 19.81 -9.60
CA LYS A 82 24.02 20.05 -10.05
C LYS A 82 23.44 18.79 -10.69
N SER A 83 24.15 18.20 -11.67
CA SER A 83 23.72 16.96 -12.33
C SER A 83 23.47 15.84 -11.33
N ALA A 84 24.43 15.58 -10.42
CA ALA A 84 24.29 14.54 -9.42
C ALA A 84 23.10 14.77 -8.48
N ASN A 85 22.81 16.03 -8.13
CA ASN A 85 21.63 16.36 -7.32
C ASN A 85 20.33 16.09 -8.10
N ASP A 86 20.27 16.48 -9.37
CA ASP A 86 19.10 16.26 -10.22
C ASP A 86 18.86 14.75 -10.43
N ASP A 87 19.94 13.97 -10.60
CA ASP A 87 19.87 12.49 -10.68
C ASP A 87 19.34 11.88 -9.38
N ILE A 88 19.83 12.32 -8.23
CA ILE A 88 19.36 11.84 -6.91
C ILE A 88 17.88 12.19 -6.70
N LEU A 89 17.47 13.42 -6.99
CA LEU A 89 16.09 13.85 -6.84
C LEU A 89 15.17 13.06 -7.77
N SER A 90 15.56 12.86 -9.03
CA SER A 90 14.81 12.07 -10.00
C SER A 90 14.66 10.63 -9.55
N THR A 91 15.75 9.99 -9.11
CA THR A 91 15.74 8.62 -8.57
C THR A 91 14.80 8.50 -7.37
N ILE A 92 14.84 9.46 -6.43
CA ILE A 92 13.96 9.44 -5.25
C ILE A 92 12.49 9.60 -5.66
N ILE A 93 12.19 10.51 -6.58
CA ILE A 93 10.84 10.71 -7.10
C ILE A 93 10.34 9.42 -7.76
N GLU A 94 11.15 8.78 -8.60
CA GLU A 94 10.81 7.51 -9.26
C GLU A 94 10.56 6.38 -8.26
N CYS A 95 11.42 6.23 -7.24
CA CYS A 95 11.21 5.24 -6.18
C CYS A 95 9.89 5.49 -5.43
N PHE A 96 9.55 6.75 -5.16
CA PHE A 96 8.30 7.09 -4.49
C PHE A 96 7.08 6.90 -5.40
N LYS A 97 7.18 7.22 -6.70
CA LYS A 97 6.14 6.90 -7.69
C LYS A 97 5.92 5.40 -7.74
N GLY A 98 6.95 4.58 -7.94
CA GLY A 98 6.82 3.12 -7.97
C GLY A 98 6.18 2.51 -6.71
N ARG A 99 6.25 3.19 -5.57
CA ARG A 99 5.63 2.74 -4.31
C ARG A 99 4.24 3.32 -4.05
N PHE A 100 3.95 4.53 -4.51
CA PHE A 100 2.77 5.31 -4.13
C PHE A 100 1.97 5.88 -5.31
N ASP A 101 2.30 5.51 -6.54
CA ASP A 101 1.62 6.02 -7.75
C ASP A 101 0.12 5.78 -7.64
N ASP A 102 -0.24 4.57 -7.22
CA ASP A 102 -1.62 4.18 -6.95
C ASP A 102 -2.30 5.15 -5.99
N ILE A 103 -1.65 5.52 -4.88
CA ILE A 103 -2.22 6.44 -3.87
C ILE A 103 -2.41 7.86 -4.44
N THR A 104 -1.57 8.25 -5.40
CA THR A 104 -1.60 9.59 -6.01
C THR A 104 -2.41 9.69 -7.30
N ASN A 105 -2.75 8.58 -7.93
CA ASN A 105 -3.54 8.57 -9.15
C ASN A 105 -4.96 9.09 -8.87
N THR A 106 -5.47 9.93 -9.76
CA THR A 106 -6.78 10.60 -9.60
C THR A 106 -7.93 9.60 -9.53
N ASP A 107 -7.79 8.48 -10.22
CA ASP A 107 -8.86 7.51 -10.44
C ASP A 107 -8.82 6.36 -9.42
N ASN A 108 -8.05 6.51 -8.35
CA ASN A 108 -7.94 5.47 -7.32
C ASN A 108 -8.85 5.74 -6.11
N LEU A 109 -9.29 4.65 -5.49
CA LEU A 109 -10.03 4.59 -4.24
C LEU A 109 -9.40 5.45 -3.13
N PHE A 110 -8.08 5.56 -3.05
CA PHE A 110 -7.42 6.40 -2.05
C PHE A 110 -7.66 7.90 -2.25
N ASN A 111 -7.77 8.36 -3.50
CA ASN A 111 -8.12 9.74 -3.78
C ASN A 111 -9.60 10.00 -3.45
N ALA A 112 -10.48 9.06 -3.81
CA ALA A 112 -11.90 9.10 -3.43
C ALA A 112 -12.08 9.15 -1.91
N LEU A 113 -11.32 8.33 -1.19
CA LEU A 113 -11.31 8.34 0.26
C LEU A 113 -10.95 9.70 0.83
N VAL A 114 -9.89 10.35 0.35
CA VAL A 114 -9.53 11.68 0.84
C VAL A 114 -10.61 12.70 0.50
N LYS A 115 -11.10 12.74 -0.74
CA LYS A 115 -12.14 13.73 -1.11
C LYS A 115 -13.42 13.56 -0.29
N ILE A 116 -13.81 12.33 0.01
CA ILE A 116 -15.01 12.04 0.79
C ILE A 116 -14.76 12.31 2.28
N LEU A 117 -13.69 11.77 2.87
CA LEU A 117 -13.48 11.86 4.32
C LEU A 117 -12.94 13.21 4.77
N ASP A 118 -12.16 13.92 3.96
CA ASP A 118 -11.55 15.19 4.32
C ASP A 118 -12.56 16.34 4.24
N THR A 119 -13.31 16.55 5.32
CA THR A 119 -14.31 17.62 5.40
C THR A 119 -13.69 19.03 5.41
N GLU A 120 -12.38 19.15 5.63
CA GLU A 120 -11.68 20.45 5.69
C GLU A 120 -11.52 21.05 4.27
N VAL A 121 -11.50 20.20 3.23
CA VAL A 121 -11.33 20.62 1.83
C VAL A 121 -12.64 20.78 1.07
N TYR A 122 -13.79 20.55 1.70
CA TYR A 122 -15.09 20.69 1.05
C TYR A 122 -15.28 22.11 0.49
N PRO A 123 -15.88 22.26 -0.70
CA PRO A 123 -16.07 23.57 -1.30
C PRO A 123 -17.02 24.44 -0.46
N GLU A 124 -16.93 25.76 -0.65
CA GLU A 124 -17.87 26.69 -0.02
C GLU A 124 -19.26 26.58 -0.66
N GLN A 125 -20.29 27.05 0.04
CA GLN A 125 -21.66 26.93 -0.43
C GLN A 125 -21.83 27.63 -1.80
N GLY A 126 -22.27 26.87 -2.81
CA GLY A 126 -22.45 27.36 -4.17
C GLY A 126 -21.18 27.41 -5.03
N LEU A 127 -20.04 26.93 -4.52
CA LEU A 127 -18.89 26.58 -5.35
C LEU A 127 -18.90 25.06 -5.60
N ASP A 128 -18.76 24.66 -6.86
CA ASP A 128 -18.47 23.30 -7.29
C ASP A 128 -19.44 22.23 -6.74
N ASP A 129 -20.72 22.31 -7.16
CA ASP A 129 -21.75 21.33 -6.78
C ASP A 129 -21.34 19.89 -7.15
N ILE A 130 -20.51 19.73 -8.18
CA ILE A 130 -20.03 18.44 -8.72
C ILE A 130 -18.90 17.84 -7.85
N TYR A 131 -18.41 18.55 -6.82
CA TYR A 131 -17.31 18.08 -6.00
C TYR A 131 -17.61 16.72 -5.35
N GLY A 132 -16.74 15.74 -5.64
CA GLY A 132 -16.76 14.42 -5.03
C GLY A 132 -17.78 13.46 -5.64
N GLU A 133 -18.59 13.86 -6.64
CA GLU A 133 -19.62 12.99 -7.22
C GLU A 133 -19.02 11.75 -7.88
N ASP A 134 -18.00 11.92 -8.72
CA ASP A 134 -17.33 10.81 -9.41
C ASP A 134 -16.63 9.87 -8.41
N GLU A 135 -16.06 10.44 -7.35
CA GLU A 135 -15.43 9.68 -6.27
C GLU A 135 -16.46 8.86 -5.47
N VAL A 136 -17.63 9.43 -5.20
CA VAL A 136 -18.74 8.72 -4.54
C VAL A 136 -19.23 7.57 -5.44
N LYS A 137 -19.44 7.82 -6.73
CA LYS A 137 -19.82 6.79 -7.71
C LYS A 137 -18.81 5.66 -7.77
N LEU A 138 -17.51 5.98 -7.80
CA LEU A 138 -16.44 4.98 -7.78
C LEU A 138 -16.49 4.10 -6.53
N VAL A 139 -16.77 4.68 -5.35
CA VAL A 139 -16.87 3.92 -4.10
C VAL A 139 -18.14 3.06 -4.07
N ILE A 140 -19.26 3.58 -4.57
CA ILE A 140 -20.51 2.83 -4.73
C ILE A 140 -20.28 1.61 -5.62
N ASP A 141 -19.70 1.79 -6.81
CA ASP A 141 -19.45 0.70 -7.75
C ASP A 141 -18.55 -0.38 -7.16
N ARG A 142 -17.52 0.03 -6.42
CA ARG A 142 -16.53 -0.88 -5.81
C ARG A 142 -17.08 -1.67 -4.62
N PHE A 143 -18.03 -1.11 -3.88
CA PHE A 143 -18.58 -1.71 -2.66
C PHE A 143 -20.08 -1.99 -2.75
N CYS A 144 -20.64 -2.07 -3.96
CA CYS A 144 -22.07 -2.23 -4.21
C CYS A 144 -22.66 -3.44 -3.47
N ASP A 145 -21.98 -4.58 -3.53
CA ASP A 145 -22.41 -5.80 -2.83
C ASP A 145 -22.44 -5.62 -1.31
N LEU A 146 -21.44 -4.93 -0.76
CA LEU A 146 -21.32 -4.69 0.68
C LEU A 146 -22.37 -3.68 1.18
N LEU A 147 -22.61 -2.62 0.41
CA LEU A 147 -23.63 -1.62 0.69
C LEU A 147 -25.04 -2.25 0.64
N SER A 148 -25.31 -3.05 -0.39
CA SER A 148 -26.59 -3.74 -0.56
C SER A 148 -26.83 -4.78 0.56
N ALA A 149 -25.79 -5.51 0.96
CA ALA A 149 -25.87 -6.46 2.07
C ALA A 149 -26.20 -5.79 3.42
N ASN A 150 -25.75 -4.55 3.63
CA ASN A 150 -26.07 -3.74 4.80
C ASN A 150 -27.42 -2.99 4.70
N GLY A 151 -28.20 -3.23 3.63
CA GLY A 151 -29.51 -2.61 3.45
C GLY A 151 -29.44 -1.13 3.05
N CYS A 152 -28.32 -0.67 2.49
CA CYS A 152 -28.18 0.71 2.00
C CYS A 152 -28.97 0.91 0.70
N ASP A 153 -29.63 2.06 0.60
CA ASP A 153 -30.29 2.52 -0.63
C ASP A 153 -29.29 3.31 -1.47
N VAL A 154 -28.69 2.63 -2.44
CA VAL A 154 -27.62 3.18 -3.29
C VAL A 154 -28.07 4.45 -4.03
N MET A 155 -29.34 4.52 -4.43
CA MET A 155 -29.90 5.66 -5.16
C MET A 155 -29.97 6.93 -4.31
N LYS A 156 -29.96 6.81 -2.98
CA LYS A 156 -30.01 7.96 -2.06
C LYS A 156 -28.64 8.49 -1.69
N ILE A 157 -27.56 7.73 -1.93
CA ILE A 157 -26.21 8.11 -1.51
C ILE A 157 -25.79 9.45 -2.14
N GLU A 158 -26.08 9.66 -3.42
CA GLU A 158 -25.75 10.91 -4.12
C GLU A 158 -26.50 12.12 -3.51
N CYS A 159 -27.81 11.97 -3.24
CA CYS A 159 -28.58 13.03 -2.60
C CYS A 159 -28.11 13.32 -1.17
N GLU A 160 -27.78 12.27 -0.40
CA GLU A 160 -27.24 12.42 0.96
C GLU A 160 -25.85 13.03 0.97
N TRP A 161 -25.03 12.78 -0.08
CA TRP A 161 -23.74 13.43 -0.26
C TRP A 161 -23.88 14.95 -0.41
N ASP A 162 -24.83 15.41 -1.22
CA ASP A 162 -25.11 16.83 -1.36
C ASP A 162 -25.64 17.46 -0.07
N GLU A 163 -26.56 16.79 0.64
CA GLU A 163 -27.03 17.27 1.96
C GLU A 163 -25.86 17.36 2.94
N LEU A 164 -24.97 16.37 2.98
CA LEU A 164 -23.81 16.35 3.86
C LEU A 164 -22.87 17.54 3.58
N LYS A 165 -22.51 17.78 2.31
CA LYS A 165 -21.68 18.94 1.91
C LYS A 165 -22.27 20.25 2.42
N GLN A 166 -23.57 20.46 2.19
CA GLN A 166 -24.27 21.67 2.63
C GLN A 166 -24.31 21.80 4.16
N LEU A 167 -24.54 20.70 4.88
CA LEU A 167 -24.57 20.69 6.34
C LEU A 167 -23.21 21.03 6.94
N VAL A 168 -22.11 20.47 6.41
CA VAL A 168 -20.75 20.74 6.90
C VAL A 168 -20.43 22.23 6.78
N VAL A 169 -20.80 22.86 5.66
CA VAL A 169 -20.57 24.29 5.42
C VAL A 169 -21.46 25.15 6.32
N THR A 170 -22.78 24.88 6.33
CA THR A 170 -23.76 25.69 7.07
C THR A 170 -23.55 25.66 8.58
N THR A 171 -23.05 24.54 9.11
CA THR A 171 -22.80 24.36 10.55
C THR A 171 -21.41 24.80 11.00
N GLY A 172 -20.56 25.29 10.08
CA GLY A 172 -19.20 25.74 10.38
C GLY A 172 -18.22 24.62 10.74
N LEU A 173 -18.58 23.36 10.47
CA LEU A 173 -17.79 22.17 10.84
C LEU A 173 -16.50 22.02 10.03
N LYS A 174 -16.37 22.72 8.91
CA LYS A 174 -15.14 22.77 8.08
C LYS A 174 -13.88 23.19 8.87
N THR A 175 -14.03 23.94 9.96
CA THR A 175 -12.91 24.38 10.81
C THR A 175 -12.47 23.33 11.84
N MET A 176 -13.26 22.26 12.03
CA MET A 176 -12.92 21.16 12.92
C MET A 176 -12.13 20.10 12.16
N ARG A 177 -11.36 19.28 12.89
CA ARG A 177 -10.68 18.13 12.26
C ARG A 177 -11.73 17.17 11.73
N TYR A 178 -11.47 16.61 10.56
CA TYR A 178 -12.43 15.74 9.89
C TYR A 178 -12.91 14.57 10.76
N VAL A 179 -12.03 13.96 11.57
CA VAL A 179 -12.38 12.88 12.51
C VAL A 179 -13.47 13.31 13.51
N ASP A 180 -13.36 14.54 14.02
CA ASP A 180 -14.32 15.08 15.00
C ASP A 180 -15.68 15.36 14.33
N VAL A 181 -15.66 15.75 13.04
CA VAL A 181 -16.86 15.94 12.21
C VAL A 181 -17.60 14.62 11.99
N TRP A 182 -16.89 13.57 11.56
CA TRP A 182 -17.49 12.24 11.38
C TRP A 182 -18.03 11.68 12.70
N ALA A 183 -17.26 11.77 13.79
CA ALA A 183 -17.71 11.33 15.11
C ALA A 183 -19.02 12.02 15.54
N LYS A 184 -19.17 13.31 15.21
CA LYS A 184 -20.40 14.07 15.46
C LYS A 184 -21.56 13.53 14.63
N TYR A 185 -21.39 13.30 13.32
CA TYR A 185 -22.48 12.78 12.48
C TYR A 185 -22.90 11.37 12.88
N PHE A 186 -21.94 10.48 13.18
CA PHE A 186 -22.22 9.12 13.69
C PHE A 186 -22.99 9.11 15.01
N SER A 187 -22.88 10.17 15.81
CA SER A 187 -23.54 10.31 17.11
C SER A 187 -24.74 11.27 17.09
N SER A 188 -25.07 11.85 15.94
CA SER A 188 -26.09 12.89 15.82
C SER A 188 -27.48 12.31 15.52
N SER A 189 -28.51 13.13 15.75
CA SER A 189 -29.88 12.85 15.30
C SER A 189 -30.02 12.81 13.76
N LYS A 190 -29.01 13.29 13.01
CA LYS A 190 -28.96 13.25 11.55
C LYS A 190 -28.45 11.92 11.00
N LYS A 191 -28.04 10.98 11.86
CA LYS A 191 -27.56 9.65 11.46
C LYS A 191 -28.58 8.89 10.60
N GLU A 192 -29.86 8.97 10.94
CA GLU A 192 -30.92 8.24 10.22
C GLU A 192 -31.19 8.85 8.84
N SER A 193 -31.09 10.17 8.69
CA SER A 193 -31.30 10.84 7.41
C SER A 193 -30.10 10.72 6.47
N LEU A 194 -28.90 10.53 7.01
CA LEU A 194 -27.64 10.39 6.27
C LEU A 194 -27.10 8.96 6.35
N SER A 195 -27.97 7.97 6.55
CA SER A 195 -27.52 6.62 6.88
C SER A 195 -26.69 6.01 5.76
N ASN A 196 -27.06 6.23 4.49
CA ASN A 196 -26.41 5.57 3.36
C ASN A 196 -25.01 6.14 3.12
N ILE A 197 -24.85 7.48 3.14
CA ILE A 197 -23.53 8.11 3.03
C ILE A 197 -22.64 7.82 4.25
N LEU A 198 -23.22 7.63 5.44
CA LEU A 198 -22.46 7.25 6.63
C LEU A 198 -21.92 5.82 6.55
N HIS A 199 -22.61 4.88 5.90
CA HIS A 199 -22.06 3.54 5.64
C HIS A 199 -20.88 3.61 4.66
N VAL A 200 -20.97 4.48 3.64
CA VAL A 200 -19.83 4.74 2.73
C VAL A 200 -18.63 5.26 3.52
N ALA A 201 -18.83 6.25 4.39
CA ALA A 201 -17.76 6.78 5.23
C ALA A 201 -17.18 5.73 6.19
N GLU A 202 -18.02 4.86 6.76
CA GLU A 202 -17.60 3.76 7.64
C GLU A 202 -16.70 2.77 6.89
N ILE A 203 -17.09 2.34 5.68
CA ILE A 203 -16.26 1.49 4.82
C ILE A 203 -14.91 2.16 4.58
N LEU A 204 -14.91 3.42 4.17
CA LEU A 204 -13.69 4.16 3.85
C LEU A 204 -12.76 4.32 5.06
N LEU A 205 -13.30 4.49 6.28
CA LEU A 205 -12.51 4.61 7.51
C LEU A 205 -11.81 3.30 7.92
N ILE A 206 -12.29 2.15 7.45
CA ILE A 206 -11.69 0.84 7.77
C ILE A 206 -10.78 0.30 6.66
N VAL A 207 -10.70 0.97 5.50
CA VAL A 207 -9.84 0.53 4.40
C VAL A 207 -8.36 0.56 4.84
N PRO A 208 -7.64 -0.58 4.80
CA PRO A 208 -6.22 -0.60 5.10
C PRO A 208 -5.42 0.03 3.96
N ILE A 209 -4.53 0.96 4.30
CA ILE A 209 -3.62 1.63 3.35
C ILE A 209 -2.25 0.96 3.32
N SER A 210 -1.94 0.21 4.37
CA SER A 210 -0.63 -0.38 4.57
C SER A 210 -0.73 -1.75 5.20
N ASN A 211 0.08 -2.65 4.69
CA ASN A 211 0.27 -3.98 5.26
C ASN A 211 1.19 -3.96 6.48
N ALA A 212 1.70 -2.80 6.92
CA ALA A 212 2.64 -2.71 8.05
C ALA A 212 2.09 -3.35 9.33
N THR A 213 0.78 -3.28 9.58
CA THR A 213 0.16 -3.97 10.72
C THR A 213 0.20 -5.49 10.54
N LEU A 214 -0.07 -5.99 9.33
CA LEU A 214 0.06 -7.41 9.01
C LEU A 214 1.51 -7.89 9.11
N GLU A 215 2.47 -7.11 8.63
CA GLU A 215 3.90 -7.42 8.74
C GLU A 215 4.36 -7.49 10.20
N ARG A 216 3.89 -6.58 11.06
CA ARG A 216 4.13 -6.64 12.50
C ARG A 216 3.53 -7.91 13.10
N MET A 217 2.31 -8.27 12.72
CA MET A 217 1.64 -9.49 13.16
C MET A 217 2.42 -10.75 12.72
N PHE A 218 2.90 -10.80 11.47
CA PHE A 218 3.73 -11.90 10.97
C PHE A 218 5.09 -11.98 11.67
N SER A 219 5.71 -10.84 11.97
CA SER A 219 6.94 -10.80 12.76
C SER A 219 6.72 -11.35 14.18
N THR A 220 5.60 -10.98 14.82
CA THR A 220 5.18 -11.54 16.11
C THR A 220 4.92 -13.04 16.01
N MET A 221 4.23 -13.49 14.96
CA MET A 221 3.97 -14.91 14.70
C MET A 221 5.29 -15.68 14.55
N ASN A 222 6.26 -15.15 13.80
CA ASN A 222 7.59 -15.74 13.65
C ASN A 222 8.31 -15.84 14.98
N ARG A 223 8.21 -14.85 15.88
CA ARG A 223 8.78 -14.93 17.23
C ARG A 223 8.12 -16.02 18.08
N ILE A 224 6.80 -16.19 17.96
CA ILE A 224 6.05 -17.23 18.68
C ILE A 224 6.44 -18.63 18.19
N HIS A 225 6.62 -18.80 16.87
CA HIS A 225 6.98 -20.06 16.22
C HIS A 225 8.46 -20.44 16.35
N SER A 226 9.37 -19.46 16.26
CA SER A 226 10.82 -19.70 16.25
C SER A 226 11.43 -19.88 17.65
N ASP A 227 10.66 -19.68 18.71
CA ASP A 227 11.12 -19.97 20.07
C ASP A 227 11.39 -21.49 20.22
N TRP A 228 12.57 -21.82 20.73
CA TRP A 228 13.22 -23.14 20.63
C TRP A 228 12.46 -24.30 21.30
N ARG A 229 11.33 -24.01 21.95
CA ARG A 229 10.48 -24.97 22.68
C ARG A 229 9.06 -25.10 22.11
N ASN A 230 8.72 -24.42 21.02
CA ASN A 230 7.33 -24.23 20.62
C ASN A 230 6.96 -24.96 19.33
N CYS A 231 6.60 -26.25 19.43
CA CYS A 231 5.58 -26.80 18.53
C CYS A 231 4.20 -26.41 19.08
N LEU A 232 3.86 -25.13 18.97
CA LEU A 232 2.53 -24.65 19.34
C LEU A 232 1.55 -25.04 18.23
N GLY A 233 0.43 -25.66 18.61
CA GLY A 233 -0.66 -25.88 17.66
C GLY A 233 -1.31 -24.55 17.25
N GLU A 234 -1.90 -24.52 16.07
CA GLU A 234 -2.54 -23.35 15.45
C GLU A 234 -3.40 -22.52 16.41
N LYS A 235 -4.35 -23.17 17.10
CA LYS A 235 -5.24 -22.51 18.08
C LYS A 235 -4.51 -21.78 19.20
N ARG A 236 -3.32 -22.26 19.60
CA ARG A 236 -2.52 -21.57 20.63
C ARG A 236 -1.81 -20.36 20.06
N VAL A 237 -1.30 -20.46 18.82
CA VAL A 237 -0.68 -19.33 18.12
C VAL A 237 -1.72 -18.24 17.90
N GLU A 238 -2.92 -18.59 17.43
CA GLU A 238 -4.04 -17.65 17.25
C GLU A 238 -4.37 -16.93 18.58
N ASN A 239 -4.53 -17.68 19.67
CA ASN A 239 -4.81 -17.08 20.98
C ASN A 239 -3.69 -16.14 21.44
N LEU A 240 -2.42 -16.49 21.21
CA LEU A 240 -1.28 -15.64 21.58
C LEU A 240 -1.23 -14.37 20.72
N LEU A 241 -1.53 -14.47 19.42
CA LEU A 241 -1.63 -13.31 18.53
C LEU A 241 -2.78 -12.39 18.96
N ARG A 242 -3.96 -12.93 19.29
CA ARG A 242 -5.08 -12.14 19.81
C ARG A 242 -4.75 -11.45 21.14
N ILE A 243 -4.04 -12.14 22.05
CA ILE A 243 -3.58 -11.54 23.31
C ILE A 243 -2.54 -10.45 23.03
N TRP A 244 -1.69 -10.63 22.02
CA TRP A 244 -0.70 -9.62 21.66
C TRP A 244 -1.34 -8.35 21.09
N GLU A 245 -2.36 -8.50 20.24
CA GLU A 245 -3.04 -7.36 19.59
C GLU A 245 -4.05 -6.67 20.52
N GLU A 246 -4.93 -7.44 21.17
CA GLU A 246 -6.07 -6.91 21.95
C GLU A 246 -5.81 -6.91 23.46
N GLY A 247 -4.70 -7.50 23.90
CA GLY A 247 -4.40 -7.64 25.32
C GLY A 247 -4.03 -6.31 25.97
N PRO A 248 -4.25 -6.18 27.29
CA PRO A 248 -3.77 -5.02 28.02
C PRO A 248 -2.24 -4.97 28.00
N ALA A 249 -1.69 -3.75 28.03
CA ALA A 249 -0.26 -3.54 28.17
C ALA A 249 0.29 -4.32 29.39
N PRO A 250 1.53 -4.83 29.35
CA PRO A 250 2.09 -5.66 30.42
C PRO A 250 2.00 -5.02 31.80
N GLU A 251 2.08 -3.70 31.89
CA GLU A 251 2.02 -2.93 33.13
C GLU A 251 0.61 -2.87 33.73
N LYS A 252 -0.42 -3.03 32.90
CA LYS A 252 -1.85 -2.99 33.29
C LYS A 252 -2.48 -4.37 33.37
N PHE A 253 -1.72 -5.42 33.09
CA PHE A 253 -2.23 -6.78 33.11
C PHE A 253 -2.36 -7.30 34.55
N ASP A 254 -3.60 -7.55 34.98
CA ASP A 254 -3.87 -8.24 36.24
C ASP A 254 -3.77 -9.76 36.05
N ALA A 255 -2.75 -10.37 36.66
CA ALA A 255 -2.52 -11.80 36.61
C ALA A 255 -3.44 -12.60 37.56
N GLN A 256 -4.09 -11.98 38.55
CA GLN A 256 -4.84 -12.70 39.59
C GLN A 256 -5.99 -13.57 39.04
N PRO A 257 -6.84 -13.09 38.11
CA PRO A 257 -7.91 -13.91 37.54
C PRO A 257 -7.38 -15.10 36.74
N VAL A 258 -6.25 -14.91 36.06
CA VAL A 258 -5.60 -15.96 35.27
C VAL A 258 -5.00 -17.02 36.19
N LEU A 259 -4.34 -16.61 37.26
CA LEU A 259 -3.76 -17.52 38.26
C LEU A 259 -4.85 -18.33 38.97
N ALA A 260 -5.93 -17.68 39.43
CA ALA A 260 -7.06 -18.37 40.05
C ALA A 260 -7.65 -19.43 39.10
N ARG A 261 -7.94 -19.05 37.85
CA ARG A 261 -8.45 -19.97 36.82
C ARG A 261 -7.48 -21.10 36.48
N TRP A 262 -6.17 -20.83 36.46
CA TRP A 262 -5.14 -21.85 36.23
C TRP A 262 -5.04 -22.82 37.41
N THR A 263 -5.10 -22.33 38.64
CA THR A 263 -5.10 -23.16 39.83
C THR A 263 -6.35 -24.03 39.91
N GLU A 264 -7.52 -23.50 39.54
CA GLU A 264 -8.78 -24.25 39.53
C GLU A 264 -8.83 -25.31 38.41
N LYS A 265 -8.38 -24.99 37.19
CA LYS A 265 -8.54 -25.86 36.00
C LYS A 265 -7.31 -26.70 35.64
N CYS A 266 -6.09 -26.25 35.96
CA CYS A 266 -4.84 -26.87 35.49
C CYS A 266 -3.97 -27.45 36.61
N ALA A 267 -4.15 -27.05 37.87
CA ALA A 267 -3.38 -27.64 38.99
C ALA A 267 -3.60 -29.16 39.12
N THR A 268 -4.72 -29.68 38.61
CA THR A 268 -5.03 -31.11 38.58
C THR A 268 -4.35 -31.87 37.43
N GLN A 269 -3.94 -31.21 36.33
CA GLN A 269 -3.36 -31.88 35.15
C GLN A 269 -1.83 -31.73 35.00
N ARG A 270 -1.23 -30.63 35.48
CA ARG A 270 0.24 -30.46 35.46
C ARG A 270 0.72 -30.15 36.87
N ARG A 271 1.16 -31.18 37.58
CA ARG A 271 1.66 -31.04 38.96
C ARG A 271 2.90 -30.13 38.96
N PRO A 272 2.98 -29.12 39.84
CA PRO A 272 4.17 -28.28 40.02
C PRO A 272 5.45 -29.06 40.36
N ASN A 273 5.29 -30.30 40.84
CA ASN A 273 6.38 -31.20 41.23
C ASN A 273 6.80 -32.22 40.16
N VAL A 274 6.46 -32.00 38.89
CA VAL A 274 7.08 -32.79 37.81
C VAL A 274 8.54 -32.37 37.73
N ARG A 275 9.44 -33.22 38.25
CA ARG A 275 10.88 -33.06 38.07
C ARG A 275 11.15 -32.92 36.57
N PRO A 276 12.01 -31.99 36.13
CA PRO A 276 12.48 -31.97 34.75
C PRO A 276 12.91 -33.38 34.40
N SER A 277 12.40 -33.94 33.30
CA SER A 277 12.96 -35.18 32.77
C SER A 277 14.45 -34.92 32.62
N GLY A 278 15.25 -35.59 33.45
CA GLY A 278 16.71 -35.52 33.35
C GLY A 278 17.15 -35.92 31.95
N PRO A 279 18.40 -35.67 31.58
CA PRO A 279 18.94 -36.15 30.31
C PRO A 279 18.52 -37.61 30.14
N ARG A 280 17.77 -37.93 29.08
CA ARG A 280 17.44 -39.32 28.78
C ARG A 280 18.78 -40.04 28.74
N ALA A 281 18.98 -41.03 29.62
CA ALA A 281 20.05 -41.99 29.44
C ALA A 281 19.98 -42.42 27.96
N SER A 282 21.08 -42.29 27.25
CA SER A 282 21.15 -42.60 25.83
C SER A 282 20.89 -44.09 25.63
N GLY A 283 19.62 -44.47 25.63
CA GLY A 283 19.16 -45.75 25.14
C GLY A 283 19.60 -45.83 23.69
N SER A 284 20.41 -46.85 23.40
CA SER A 284 20.94 -47.22 22.09
C SER A 284 20.09 -46.67 20.94
N LYS A 285 20.70 -45.83 20.10
CA LYS A 285 20.08 -45.31 18.87
C LYS A 285 19.86 -46.48 17.91
N THR A 286 18.74 -47.19 18.02
CA THR A 286 18.18 -47.89 16.86
C THR A 286 17.73 -46.79 15.91
N LYS A 287 18.53 -46.51 14.88
CA LYS A 287 18.17 -45.57 13.80
C LYS A 287 16.84 -46.02 13.20
N ARG A 288 15.73 -45.40 13.60
CA ARG A 288 14.50 -45.46 12.81
C ARG A 288 14.81 -44.70 11.53
N LYS A 289 14.85 -45.41 10.40
CA LYS A 289 14.85 -44.77 9.08
C LYS A 289 13.58 -43.92 9.01
N LEU A 290 13.71 -42.63 8.73
CA LEU A 290 12.55 -41.84 8.32
C LEU A 290 12.03 -42.45 7.01
N PRO A 291 10.71 -42.59 6.83
CA PRO A 291 10.17 -42.94 5.52
C PRO A 291 10.59 -41.85 4.53
N GLU A 292 11.07 -42.27 3.36
CA GLU A 292 11.43 -41.35 2.27
C GLU A 292 10.19 -40.53 1.89
N SER A 293 10.37 -39.22 1.83
CA SER A 293 9.35 -38.26 1.47
C SER A 293 8.99 -38.44 0.00
N GLN A 294 7.83 -39.01 -0.29
CA GLN A 294 7.27 -39.16 -1.65
C GLN A 294 6.86 -37.83 -2.31
N VAL A 295 7.16 -36.69 -1.69
CA VAL A 295 6.83 -35.36 -2.21
C VAL A 295 7.50 -35.14 -3.58
N ALA A 296 8.74 -35.59 -3.77
CA ALA A 296 9.42 -35.47 -5.06
C ALA A 296 8.76 -36.31 -6.18
N GLU A 297 8.24 -37.49 -5.83
CA GLU A 297 7.59 -38.41 -6.76
C GLU A 297 6.15 -37.94 -7.09
N THR A 298 5.47 -37.34 -6.12
CA THR A 298 4.14 -36.72 -6.30
C THR A 298 4.22 -35.48 -7.19
N VAL A 299 5.23 -34.63 -7.00
CA VAL A 299 5.47 -33.45 -7.84
C VAL A 299 5.84 -33.85 -9.27
N LYS A 300 6.63 -34.92 -9.44
CA LYS A 300 6.99 -35.43 -10.75
C LYS A 300 5.77 -35.97 -11.51
N LYS A 301 4.88 -36.70 -10.82
CA LYS A 301 3.63 -37.21 -11.39
C LYS A 301 2.67 -36.10 -11.82
N LEU A 302 2.55 -35.03 -11.02
CA LEU A 302 1.72 -33.87 -11.34
C LEU A 302 2.24 -33.06 -12.55
N LEU A 303 3.56 -33.07 -12.78
CA LEU A 303 4.16 -32.41 -13.95
C LEU A 303 3.98 -33.27 -15.21
N GLU A 304 4.12 -34.59 -15.10
CA GLU A 304 3.88 -35.53 -16.21
C GLU A 304 2.40 -35.57 -16.64
N ASP A 305 1.46 -35.41 -15.70
CA ASP A 305 0.01 -35.33 -15.99
C ASP A 305 -0.41 -34.00 -16.69
N SER A 306 0.47 -32.99 -16.73
CA SER A 306 0.19 -31.68 -17.37
C SER A 306 0.75 -31.53 -18.78
N GLU A 307 1.57 -32.48 -19.26
CA GLU A 307 2.18 -32.47 -20.58
C GLU A 307 1.59 -33.53 -21.54
N SER A 308 0.55 -34.27 -21.14
CA SER A 308 -0.08 -35.33 -21.96
C SER A 308 -1.42 -34.94 -22.60
N ASP A 309 -1.83 -33.68 -22.57
CA ASP A 309 -3.07 -33.20 -23.20
C ASP A 309 -2.79 -32.28 -24.39
N THR A 310 -1.98 -32.79 -25.34
CA THR A 310 -1.91 -32.29 -26.71
C THR A 310 -1.73 -33.47 -27.67
N THR A 311 -2.60 -33.53 -28.70
CA THR A 311 -2.66 -34.47 -29.85
C THR A 311 -3.25 -35.86 -29.52
N GLU A 312 -4.21 -36.46 -30.25
CA GLU A 312 -4.72 -36.35 -31.63
C GLU A 312 -6.07 -37.15 -31.68
N LEU A 313 -7.07 -36.66 -32.42
CA LEU A 313 -8.20 -37.48 -32.88
C LEU A 313 -8.15 -37.55 -34.41
N ASP A 314 -7.54 -38.61 -34.91
CA ASP A 314 -7.67 -39.07 -36.30
C ASP A 314 -8.88 -39.98 -36.44
N VAL A 315 -9.79 -39.66 -37.37
CA VAL A 315 -10.76 -40.59 -37.96
C VAL A 315 -10.78 -40.42 -39.49
N ASP A 316 -9.92 -41.24 -40.11
CA ASP A 316 -10.06 -42.09 -41.31
C ASP A 316 -10.88 -41.69 -42.57
N MET A 317 -10.16 -41.82 -43.70
CA MET A 317 -10.52 -42.25 -45.07
C MET A 317 -11.74 -41.68 -45.83
N SER A 318 -11.47 -40.95 -46.94
CA SER A 318 -11.83 -41.42 -48.30
C SER A 318 -11.10 -40.65 -49.43
N SER A 319 -10.68 -41.43 -50.43
CA SER A 319 -10.09 -41.15 -51.76
C SER A 319 -10.62 -39.95 -52.57
N ASP A 320 -9.76 -39.24 -53.30
CA ASP A 320 -9.38 -39.39 -54.74
C ASP A 320 -8.52 -38.14 -55.14
N LYS A 321 -7.28 -38.31 -55.65
CA LYS A 321 -6.85 -38.03 -57.06
C LYS A 321 -7.21 -36.62 -57.59
N THR A 322 -6.31 -35.78 -58.12
CA THR A 322 -5.06 -35.96 -58.89
C THR A 322 -4.25 -34.64 -58.91
N ASP A 323 -2.92 -34.78 -59.06
CA ASP A 323 -1.91 -33.96 -59.77
C ASP A 323 -2.41 -32.67 -60.48
N THR A 324 -1.69 -31.54 -60.55
CA THR A 324 -0.39 -31.39 -61.22
C THR A 324 0.16 -29.95 -60.99
N GLU A 325 1.46 -29.86 -60.75
CA GLU A 325 2.46 -28.95 -61.36
C GLU A 325 2.27 -27.41 -61.50
N PHE A 326 3.30 -26.74 -60.98
CA PHE A 326 4.14 -25.69 -61.61
C PHE A 326 3.91 -24.20 -61.30
N GLU A 327 5.07 -23.62 -60.96
CA GLU A 327 5.51 -22.23 -60.84
C GLU A 327 4.80 -21.18 -61.71
N SER A 328 4.66 -19.97 -61.18
CA SER A 328 5.53 -18.85 -61.58
C SER A 328 5.03 -17.53 -61.01
N ASP A 329 5.97 -16.79 -60.43
CA ASP A 329 5.92 -15.37 -60.15
C ASP A 329 5.41 -14.55 -61.34
N CYS A 330 4.81 -13.38 -61.04
CA CYS A 330 5.26 -12.09 -61.57
C CYS A 330 4.48 -10.93 -60.91
N ASP A 331 5.22 -10.18 -60.09
CA ASP A 331 5.43 -8.73 -60.19
C ASP A 331 4.27 -7.72 -60.24
N LEU A 332 4.43 -6.75 -59.34
CA LEU A 332 4.29 -5.28 -59.47
C LEU A 332 3.14 -4.75 -60.36
N VAL A 333 2.36 -3.79 -59.87
CA VAL A 333 2.72 -2.35 -59.84
C VAL A 333 1.84 -1.61 -58.83
N ASP A 334 2.48 -0.68 -58.11
CA ASP A 334 1.90 0.51 -57.50
C ASP A 334 0.94 1.26 -58.46
N VAL A 335 -0.06 1.96 -57.91
CA VAL A 335 -0.29 3.41 -58.12
C VAL A 335 -1.48 3.88 -57.27
N SER A 336 -1.18 4.96 -56.58
CA SER A 336 -1.93 5.91 -55.75
C SER A 336 -3.27 6.44 -56.27
N SER A 337 -3.92 7.17 -55.35
CA SER A 337 -4.91 8.27 -55.51
C SER A 337 -6.34 7.80 -55.82
N ASP A 338 -7.41 8.38 -55.28
CA ASP A 338 -7.61 9.52 -54.39
C ASP A 338 -9.09 9.48 -53.93
N SER A 339 -9.37 10.24 -52.88
CA SER A 339 -10.60 11.06 -52.70
C SER A 339 -11.98 10.43 -52.44
N ASP A 340 -12.61 11.07 -51.44
CA ASP A 340 -14.04 11.38 -51.28
C ASP A 340 -14.97 10.25 -50.81
N GLU A 341 -16.02 10.45 -50.03
CA GLU A 341 -16.65 11.50 -49.23
C GLU A 341 -17.87 10.78 -48.56
N PHE A 342 -18.62 11.47 -47.69
CA PHE A 342 -20.01 11.18 -47.25
C PHE A 342 -20.18 10.18 -46.07
N GLU A 343 -20.56 10.69 -44.89
CA GLU A 343 -21.95 10.77 -44.34
C GLU A 343 -22.52 9.39 -44.00
N ASN A 344 -23.06 9.10 -42.82
CA ASN A 344 -23.69 9.88 -41.75
C ASN A 344 -23.47 9.19 -40.39
#